data_AF-A0A9R1HV80-F1
#
_entry.id   AF-A0A9R1HV80-F1
#
_cell.length_a   1.000
_cell.length_b   1.000
_cell.length_c   1.000
_cell.angle_alpha   90.00
_cell.angle_beta   90.00
_cell.angle_gamma   90.00
#
_symmetry.space_group_name_H-M   'P 1'
#
loop_
_entity.id
_entity.type
_entity.pdbx_description
1 polymer ?
#
loop_
_entity_poly.entity_id
_entity_poly.type
_entity_poly.pdbx_seq_one_letter_code
_entity_poly.pdbx_strand_id
1 'polypeptide(L)'
;ETSKFREHMTWRLEQKKEQYFGEHVEDIVDVCTEVLGTFLQHEYCGPGTLLVHPFLDMKGEIKERGLPGAPQAARAAIAWAEKNIDKDWKEWTGDY
;
A
#
# COMPACT_ATOMS: atom_id res chain seq x y z
N GLU A 1 -4.19 -10.76 -2.29
CA GLU A 1 -3.35 -9.76 -1.60
C GLU A 1 -3.73 -8.31 -1.86
N THR A 2 -3.72 -7.81 -3.11
CA THR A 2 -4.08 -6.40 -3.39
C THR A 2 -5.50 -6.01 -2.93
N SER A 3 -6.48 -6.93 -2.98
CA SER A 3 -7.83 -6.66 -2.43
C SER A 3 -7.85 -6.51 -0.90
N LYS A 4 -7.10 -7.34 -0.17
CA LYS A 4 -6.96 -7.22 1.30
C LYS A 4 -6.26 -5.92 1.68
N PHE A 5 -5.25 -5.55 0.89
CA PHE A 5 -4.55 -4.28 1.04
C PHE A 5 -5.49 -3.09 0.84
N ARG A 6 -6.26 -3.09 -0.26
CA ARG A 6 -7.23 -2.03 -0.57
C ARG A 6 -8.23 -1.83 0.56
N GLU A 7 -8.85 -2.93 1.03
CA GLU A 7 -9.81 -2.88 2.14
C GLU A 7 -9.18 -2.32 3.42
N HIS A 8 -7.97 -2.79 3.77
CA HIS A 8 -7.26 -2.28 4.94
C HIS A 8 -6.92 -0.80 4.81
N MET A 9 -6.43 -0.37 3.63
CA MET A 9 -6.07 1.02 3.38
C MET A 9 -7.30 1.92 3.43
N THR A 10 -8.42 1.55 2.80
CA THR A 10 -9.68 2.30 2.91
C THR A 10 -10.10 2.46 4.36
N TRP A 11 -10.17 1.36 5.13
CA TRP A 11 -10.51 1.42 6.54
C TRP A 11 -9.53 2.31 7.31
N ARG A 12 -8.22 2.16 7.09
CA ARG A 12 -7.18 2.85 7.86
C ARG A 12 -7.12 4.35 7.56
N LEU A 13 -7.34 4.74 6.31
CA LEU A 13 -7.30 6.12 5.85
C LEU A 13 -8.60 6.85 6.23
N GLU A 14 -9.76 6.20 6.16
CA GLU A 14 -11.04 6.76 6.63
C GLU A 14 -10.97 7.18 8.11
N GLN A 15 -10.31 6.39 8.97
CA GLN A 15 -10.12 6.77 10.39
C GLN A 15 -9.33 8.08 10.60
N LYS A 16 -8.64 8.56 9.58
CA LYS A 16 -7.82 9.78 9.62
C LYS A 16 -8.18 10.75 8.50
N LYS A 17 -9.37 10.58 7.92
CA LYS A 17 -9.88 11.34 6.78
C LYS A 17 -9.80 12.84 7.03
N GLU A 18 -10.45 13.31 8.09
CA GLU A 18 -10.54 14.72 8.45
C GLU A 18 -9.17 15.35 8.77
N GLN A 19 -8.19 14.54 9.20
CA GLN A 19 -6.89 15.04 9.64
C GLN A 19 -5.87 15.17 8.49
N TYR A 20 -5.88 14.25 7.53
CA TYR A 20 -4.80 14.17 6.53
C TYR A 20 -5.25 13.97 5.09
N PHE A 21 -6.46 13.47 4.82
CA PHE A 21 -6.83 12.95 3.51
C PHE A 21 -8.01 13.68 2.85
N GLY A 22 -8.88 14.32 3.62
CA GLY A 22 -10.06 15.00 3.10
C GLY A 22 -10.97 14.05 2.33
N GLU A 23 -11.53 14.49 1.21
CA GLU A 23 -12.39 13.63 0.37
C GLU A 23 -11.60 12.69 -0.55
N HIS A 24 -10.26 12.75 -0.52
CA HIS A 24 -9.37 12.02 -1.43
C HIS A 24 -8.98 10.61 -0.96
N VAL A 25 -9.70 10.03 0.01
CA VAL A 25 -9.34 8.72 0.55
C VAL A 25 -9.36 7.64 -0.52
N GLU A 26 -10.39 7.60 -1.36
CA GLU A 26 -10.46 6.59 -2.44
C GLU A 26 -9.34 6.77 -3.46
N ASP A 27 -9.08 8.00 -3.91
CA ASP A 27 -8.00 8.31 -4.86
C ASP A 27 -6.63 7.85 -4.32
N ILE A 28 -6.35 8.11 -3.04
CA ILE A 28 -5.10 7.74 -2.39
C ILE A 28 -4.99 6.22 -2.24
N VAL A 29 -6.09 5.55 -1.89
CA VAL A 29 -6.13 4.09 -1.78
C VAL A 29 -5.87 3.44 -3.13
N ASP A 30 -6.47 3.95 -4.20
CA ASP A 30 -6.30 3.40 -5.54
C ASP A 30 -4.84 3.58 -6.02
N VAL A 31 -4.23 4.75 -5.78
CA VAL A 31 -2.78 4.98 -6.04
C VAL A 31 -1.92 3.98 -5.27
N CYS A 32 -2.15 3.83 -3.96
CA CYS A 32 -1.38 2.90 -3.15
C CYS A 32 -1.54 1.45 -3.65
N THR A 33 -2.75 1.09 -4.08
CA THR A 33 -3.08 -0.27 -4.53
C THR A 33 -2.42 -0.58 -5.88
N GLU A 34 -2.41 0.37 -6.80
CA GLU A 34 -1.76 0.27 -8.11
C GLU A 34 -0.24 0.09 -7.97
N VAL A 35 0.41 0.92 -7.17
CA VAL A 35 1.86 0.83 -6.94
C VAL A 35 2.23 -0.49 -6.27
N LEU A 36 1.51 -0.89 -5.22
CA LEU A 36 1.77 -2.17 -4.55
C LEU A 36 1.52 -3.36 -5.49
N GLY A 37 0.43 -3.33 -6.25
CA GLY A 37 0.10 -4.39 -7.20
C GLY A 37 1.19 -4.58 -8.26
N THR A 38 1.71 -3.48 -8.81
CA THR A 38 2.80 -3.50 -9.79
C THR A 38 4.07 -4.09 -9.19
N PHE A 39 4.46 -3.65 -7.99
CA PHE A 39 5.61 -4.20 -7.28
C PHE A 39 5.46 -5.70 -7.03
N LEU A 40 4.30 -6.14 -6.52
CA LEU A 40 4.03 -7.54 -6.23
C LEU A 40 4.07 -8.43 -7.47
N GLN A 41 3.66 -7.90 -8.62
CA GLN A 41 3.62 -8.65 -9.88
C GLN A 41 4.99 -8.76 -10.56
N HIS A 42 5.83 -7.72 -10.46
CA HIS A 42 7.03 -7.60 -11.29
C HIS A 42 8.35 -7.68 -10.51
N GLU A 43 8.37 -7.30 -9.24
CA GLU A 43 9.61 -7.07 -8.48
C GLU A 43 9.69 -7.90 -7.20
N TYR A 44 8.56 -8.19 -6.58
CA TYR A 44 8.54 -8.96 -5.35
C TYR A 44 8.91 -10.42 -5.61
N CYS A 45 10.03 -10.86 -5.02
CA CYS A 45 10.64 -12.17 -5.24
C CYS A 45 10.45 -13.12 -4.05
N GLY A 46 9.43 -12.88 -3.22
CA GLY A 46 9.11 -13.71 -2.06
C GLY A 46 9.57 -13.14 -0.71
N PRO A 47 9.38 -13.89 0.38
CA PRO A 47 9.51 -13.37 1.74
C PRO A 47 10.90 -12.81 2.01
N GLY A 48 10.96 -11.67 2.70
CA GLY A 48 12.23 -10.99 2.99
C GLY A 48 12.81 -10.18 1.82
N THR A 49 12.12 -10.14 0.67
CA THR A 49 12.48 -9.26 -0.47
C THR A 49 11.63 -8.00 -0.55
N LEU A 50 10.83 -7.70 0.48
CA LEU A 50 10.03 -6.48 0.54
C LEU A 50 10.94 -5.24 0.49
N LEU A 51 10.82 -4.46 -0.58
CA LEU A 51 11.62 -3.26 -0.80
C LEU A 51 10.91 -2.00 -0.28
N VAL A 52 11.70 -1.01 0.15
CA VAL A 52 11.16 0.31 0.55
C VAL A 52 10.79 1.16 -0.66
N HIS A 53 11.40 0.89 -1.82
CA HIS A 53 11.20 1.62 -3.09
C HIS A 53 9.73 1.83 -3.49
N PRO A 54 8.87 0.80 -3.57
CA PRO A 54 7.46 0.98 -3.93
C PRO A 54 6.72 1.97 -3.01
N PHE A 55 7.12 2.08 -1.73
CA PHE A 55 6.50 3.03 -0.81
C PHE A 55 7.02 4.46 -0.97
N LEU A 56 8.23 4.63 -1.53
CA LEU A 56 8.71 5.94 -1.98
C LEU A 56 7.95 6.38 -3.24
N ASP A 57 7.71 5.45 -4.16
CA ASP A 57 6.96 5.69 -5.39
C ASP A 57 5.51 6.06 -5.07
N MET A 58 4.86 5.36 -4.13
CA MET A 58 3.54 5.77 -3.61
C MET A 58 3.54 7.23 -3.12
N LYS A 59 4.58 7.64 -2.39
CA LYS A 59 4.67 9.03 -1.89
C LYS A 59 4.87 10.03 -3.03
N GLY A 60 5.63 9.65 -4.07
CA GLY A 60 5.85 10.43 -5.28
C GLY A 60 4.54 10.64 -6.04
N GLU A 61 3.88 9.55 -6.40
CA GLU A 61 2.61 9.52 -7.13
C GLU A 61 1.51 10.34 -6.45
N ILE A 62 1.31 10.15 -5.13
CA ILE A 62 0.31 10.93 -4.38
C ILE A 62 0.65 12.42 -4.44
N LYS A 63 1.93 12.79 -4.32
CA LYS A 63 2.37 14.19 -4.36
C LYS A 63 2.23 14.79 -5.76
N GLU A 64 2.57 14.04 -6.81
CA GLU A 64 2.45 14.48 -8.21
C GLU A 64 0.99 14.67 -8.63
N ARG A 65 0.09 13.83 -8.11
CA ARG A 65 -1.36 13.98 -8.28
C ARG A 65 -1.98 15.09 -7.42
N GLY A 66 -1.18 15.78 -6.60
CA GLY A 66 -1.64 16.86 -5.72
C GLY A 66 -2.49 16.40 -4.54
N LEU A 67 -2.46 15.10 -4.23
CA LEU A 67 -3.26 14.49 -3.18
C LEU A 67 -2.62 14.73 -1.79
N PRO A 68 -3.44 14.93 -0.74
CA PRO A 68 -2.94 15.19 0.60
C PRO A 68 -2.47 13.90 1.32
N GLY A 69 -1.70 14.05 2.39
CA GLY A 69 -1.38 12.93 3.29
C GLY A 69 -0.43 11.86 2.73
N ALA A 70 0.33 12.13 1.66
CA ALA A 70 1.26 11.18 1.05
C ALA A 70 2.20 10.45 2.05
N PRO A 71 2.85 11.14 3.01
CA PRO A 71 3.68 10.46 4.01
C PRO A 71 2.88 9.51 4.93
N GLN A 72 1.64 9.86 5.26
CA GLN A 72 0.77 9.09 6.13
C GLN A 72 0.24 7.85 5.41
N ALA A 73 -0.15 7.98 4.14
CA ALA A 73 -0.57 6.88 3.30
C ALA A 73 0.58 5.87 3.09
N ALA A 74 1.77 6.33 2.70
CA ALA A 74 2.93 5.46 2.52
C ALA A 74 3.30 4.71 3.81
N ARG A 75 3.26 5.37 4.98
CA ARG A 75 3.51 4.71 6.27
C ARG A 75 2.46 3.66 6.62
N ALA A 76 1.18 3.91 6.32
CA ALA A 76 0.12 2.93 6.51
C ALA A 76 0.33 1.71 5.61
N ALA A 77 0.73 1.94 4.36
CA ALA A 77 1.01 0.90 3.39
C ALA A 77 2.19 0.02 3.83
N ILE A 78 3.31 0.62 4.26
CA ILE A 78 4.48 -0.11 4.81
C ILE A 78 4.05 -1.00 5.98
N ALA A 79 3.35 -0.42 6.96
CA ALA A 79 2.96 -1.14 8.16
C ALA A 79 2.01 -2.32 7.89
N TRP A 80 1.19 -2.25 6.83
CA TRP A 80 0.39 -3.38 6.38
C TRP A 80 1.25 -4.41 5.66
N ALA A 81 2.11 -3.98 4.74
CA ALA A 81 2.92 -4.86 3.93
C ALA A 81 3.88 -5.71 4.79
N GLU A 82 4.58 -5.09 5.74
CA GLU A 82 5.46 -5.78 6.69
C GLU A 82 4.74 -6.87 7.50
N LYS A 83 3.43 -6.72 7.75
CA LYS A 83 2.65 -7.65 8.56
C LYS A 83 1.97 -8.76 7.77
N ASN A 84 1.69 -8.53 6.49
CA ASN A 84 0.83 -9.41 5.69
C ASN A 84 1.55 -9.99 4.48
N ILE A 85 2.40 -9.24 3.75
CA ILE A 85 2.97 -9.71 2.47
C ILE A 85 3.90 -10.93 2.67
N ASP A 86 4.86 -10.84 3.58
CA ASP A 86 5.77 -11.95 3.87
C ASP A 86 5.06 -13.11 4.57
N LYS A 87 4.08 -12.78 5.42
CA LYS A 87 3.33 -13.76 6.22
C LYS A 87 2.39 -14.59 5.35
N ASP A 88 1.63 -13.92 4.48
CA ASP A 88 0.62 -14.54 3.63
C ASP A 88 1.27 -15.20 2.40
N TRP A 89 2.58 -15.06 2.16
CA TRP A 89 3.28 -15.67 1.02
C TRP A 89 3.00 -17.17 0.91
N LYS A 90 3.12 -17.91 2.01
CA LYS A 90 2.88 -19.36 2.03
C LYS A 90 1.43 -19.73 1.70
N GLU A 91 0.48 -18.93 2.17
CA GLU A 91 -0.94 -19.10 1.87
C GLU A 91 -1.29 -18.66 0.44
N TRP A 92 -0.51 -17.73 -0.13
CA TRP A 92 -0.75 -17.13 -1.43
C TRP A 92 -0.11 -17.92 -2.59
N THR A 93 1.12 -18.42 -2.45
CA THR A 93 1.81 -19.15 -3.54
C THR A 93 1.62 -20.66 -3.47
N GLY A 94 1.17 -21.20 -2.32
CA GLY A 94 0.98 -22.64 -2.14
C GLY A 94 2.27 -23.45 -2.12
N ASP A 95 3.44 -22.81 -1.95
CA ASP A 95 4.73 -23.48 -1.80
C ASP A 95 4.73 -24.38 -0.54
N TYR A 96 4.73 -25.70 -0.77
CA TYR A 96 4.97 -26.77 0.20
C TYR A 96 6.45 -27.17 0.24
#